data_AF-A0A653C395-F1
#
_entry.id   AF-A0A653C395-F1
#
_cell.length_a   1.000
_cell.length_b   1.000
_cell.length_c   1.000
_cell.angle_alpha   90.00
_cell.angle_beta   90.00
_cell.angle_gamma   90.00
#
_symmetry.space_group_name_H-M   'P 1'
#
loop_
_entity.id
_entity.type
_entity.pdbx_description
1 polymer ?
#
loop_
_entity_poly.entity_id
_entity_poly.type
_entity_poly.pdbx_seq_one_letter_code
_entity_poly.pdbx_strand_id
1 'polypeptide(L)'
;MKTDDVRCNLNEDYCGVEPITHPPELSETRPPPPIDEDKLRKAYNQVDSALIGSILAILFLLLVMAVLLVGRYLHRHKGEYVTQEDAGAEMAPDPDTAVVQGTTGHHVEPKKEWFI
;
A
#
# COMPACT_ATOMS: atom_id res chain seq x y z
N MET A 1 -59.68 11.95 -38.90
CA MET A 1 -58.97 13.24 -39.07
C MET A 1 -57.50 12.93 -38.85
N LYS A 2 -56.76 12.82 -39.95
CA LYS A 2 -55.38 12.32 -39.99
C LYS A 2 -54.47 13.55 -39.86
N THR A 3 -53.84 13.72 -38.71
CA THR A 3 -52.82 14.76 -38.52
C THR A 3 -51.53 14.26 -39.12
N ASP A 4 -51.11 14.92 -40.20
CA ASP A 4 -49.93 14.59 -40.98
C ASP A 4 -48.66 14.81 -40.15
N ASP A 5 -47.83 13.79 -40.15
CA ASP A 5 -46.50 13.75 -39.54
C ASP A 5 -45.56 14.60 -40.41
N VAL A 6 -45.50 15.91 -40.14
CA VAL A 6 -44.48 16.77 -40.74
C VAL A 6 -43.17 16.48 -40.03
N ARG A 7 -42.45 15.49 -40.55
CA ARG A 7 -41.05 15.24 -40.26
C ARG A 7 -40.23 16.44 -40.74
N CYS A 8 -40.08 17.46 -39.91
CA CYS A 8 -39.06 18.47 -40.12
C CYS A 8 -37.69 17.80 -39.94
N ASN A 9 -37.10 17.31 -41.03
CA ASN A 9 -35.65 17.22 -41.14
C ASN A 9 -35.13 18.67 -41.09
N LEU A 10 -34.83 19.17 -39.90
CA LEU A 10 -33.89 20.26 -39.71
C LEU A 10 -32.53 19.75 -40.19
N ASN A 11 -32.34 19.70 -41.51
CA ASN A 11 -31.01 19.80 -42.06
C ASN A 11 -30.53 21.19 -41.65
N GLU A 12 -29.61 21.24 -40.71
CA GLU A 12 -28.99 22.48 -40.31
C GLU A 12 -28.21 22.99 -41.52
N ASP A 13 -28.82 23.94 -42.24
CA ASP A 13 -28.19 24.63 -43.36
C ASP A 13 -27.07 25.52 -42.80
N TYR A 14 -25.92 24.90 -42.53
CA TYR A 14 -24.66 25.57 -42.20
C TYR A 14 -24.04 26.25 -43.43
N CYS A 15 -24.85 26.82 -44.33
CA CYS A 15 -24.36 27.54 -45.51
C CYS A 15 -24.02 28.99 -45.16
N GLY A 16 -23.01 29.19 -44.31
CA GLY A 16 -22.51 30.54 -44.06
C GLY A 16 -21.64 30.75 -42.82
N VAL A 17 -21.50 29.74 -41.96
CA VAL A 17 -20.56 29.80 -40.83
C VAL A 17 -19.33 28.99 -41.20
N GLU A 18 -18.29 29.67 -41.64
CA GLU A 18 -16.97 29.05 -41.72
C GLU A 18 -16.54 28.68 -40.29
N PRO A 19 -16.05 27.46 -40.05
CA PRO A 19 -15.54 27.07 -38.74
C PRO A 19 -14.36 27.97 -38.38
N ILE A 20 -14.25 28.34 -37.09
CA ILE A 20 -13.13 29.15 -36.58
C ILE A 20 -11.83 28.36 -36.84
N THR A 21 -11.09 28.75 -37.88
CA THR A 21 -9.80 28.16 -38.20
C THR A 21 -8.74 28.78 -37.31
N HIS A 22 -8.11 27.96 -36.48
CA HIS A 22 -6.89 28.39 -35.79
C HIS A 22 -5.82 28.69 -36.85
N PRO A 23 -5.07 29.80 -36.69
CA PRO A 23 -3.94 30.07 -37.57
C PRO A 23 -2.98 28.88 -37.49
N PRO A 24 -2.37 28.49 -38.63
CA PRO A 24 -1.37 27.43 -38.61
C PRO A 24 -0.25 27.82 -37.67
N GLU A 25 0.25 26.86 -36.90
CA GLU A 25 1.44 27.02 -36.06
C GLU A 25 2.56 27.61 -36.92
N LEU A 26 2.99 28.83 -36.61
CA LEU A 26 4.09 29.47 -37.29
C LEU A 26 5.36 28.72 -36.88
N SER A 27 5.99 28.03 -37.82
CA SER A 27 7.32 27.45 -37.62
C SER A 27 8.25 28.55 -37.12
N GLU A 28 8.93 28.30 -36.01
CA GLU A 28 9.96 29.21 -35.50
C GLU A 28 11.01 29.38 -36.60
N THR A 29 11.09 30.57 -37.21
CA THR A 29 12.05 30.89 -38.28
C THR A 29 13.40 31.31 -37.74
N ARG A 30 13.50 31.48 -36.41
CA ARG A 30 14.76 31.74 -35.72
C ARG A 30 15.55 30.43 -35.68
N PRO A 31 16.82 30.43 -36.13
CA PRO A 31 17.69 29.29 -35.90
C PRO A 31 17.84 29.07 -34.38
N PRO A 32 17.84 27.81 -33.91
CA PRO A 32 17.96 27.52 -32.49
C PRO A 32 19.23 28.18 -31.93
N PRO A 33 19.17 28.70 -30.69
CA PRO A 33 20.35 29.26 -30.07
C PRO A 33 21.46 28.19 -30.04
N PRO A 34 22.74 28.57 -30.25
CA PRO A 34 23.83 27.62 -30.14
C PRO A 34 23.87 27.09 -28.71
N ILE A 35 23.53 25.81 -28.54
CA ILE A 35 23.60 25.11 -27.27
C ILE A 35 25.03 24.63 -27.09
N ASP A 36 25.66 25.13 -26.03
CA ASP A 36 26.95 24.61 -25.58
C ASP A 36 26.71 23.30 -24.83
N GLU A 37 26.81 22.19 -25.57
CA GLU A 37 26.62 20.83 -25.07
C GLU A 37 27.55 20.49 -23.90
N ASP A 38 28.76 21.07 -23.87
CA ASP A 38 29.73 20.82 -22.79
C ASP A 38 29.31 21.53 -21.50
N LYS A 39 28.79 22.76 -21.62
CA LYS A 39 28.21 23.49 -20.50
C LYS A 39 26.93 22.81 -19.98
N LEU A 40 26.12 22.27 -20.89
CA LEU A 40 24.91 21.52 -20.55
C LEU A 40 25.26 20.23 -19.81
N ARG A 41 26.19 19.43 -20.36
CA ARG A 41 26.70 18.22 -19.71
C ARG A 41 27.31 18.52 -18.35
N LYS A 42 28.04 19.62 -18.19
CA LYS A 42 28.60 20.01 -16.88
C LYS A 42 27.54 20.40 -15.86
N ALA A 43 26.46 21.07 -16.30
CA ALA A 43 25.33 21.43 -15.43
C ALA A 43 24.51 20.21 -15.00
N TYR A 44 24.29 19.24 -15.91
CA TYR A 44 23.46 18.06 -15.65
C TYR A 44 24.23 16.85 -15.09
N ASN A 45 25.53 16.68 -15.40
CA ASN A 45 26.39 15.65 -14.79
C ASN A 45 26.86 16.03 -13.38
N GLN A 46 26.44 17.18 -12.86
CA GLN A 46 26.76 17.58 -11.49
C GLN A 46 26.07 16.68 -10.44
N VAL A 47 25.10 15.87 -10.87
CA VAL A 47 24.53 14.81 -10.03
C VAL A 47 25.36 13.55 -10.21
N ASP A 48 26.37 13.39 -9.36
CA ASP A 48 27.25 12.22 -9.36
C ASP A 48 26.42 10.94 -9.27
N SER A 49 26.41 10.13 -10.32
CA SER A 49 25.68 8.86 -10.34
C SER A 49 26.12 7.92 -9.21
N ALA A 50 27.37 8.07 -8.77
CA ALA A 50 27.90 7.39 -7.59
C ALA A 50 27.18 7.78 -6.29
N LEU A 51 26.83 9.06 -6.12
CA LEU A 51 26.10 9.55 -4.95
C LEU A 51 24.67 9.00 -4.92
N ILE A 52 23.95 9.08 -6.04
CA ILE A 52 22.60 8.51 -6.16
C ILE A 52 22.64 7.00 -5.93
N GLY A 53 23.60 6.30 -6.55
CA GLY A 53 23.78 4.86 -6.37
C GLY A 53 24.05 4.48 -4.92
N SER A 54 24.87 5.25 -4.21
CA SER A 54 25.14 5.04 -2.78
C SER A 54 23.88 5.17 -1.93
N ILE A 55 23.10 6.24 -2.13
CA ILE A 55 21.85 6.47 -1.40
C ILE A 55 20.87 5.31 -1.64
N LEU A 56 20.68 4.90 -2.90
CA LEU A 56 19.80 3.79 -3.26
C LEU A 56 20.28 2.46 -2.67
N ALA A 57 21.59 2.21 -2.67
CA ALA A 57 22.18 0.99 -2.10
C ALA A 57 21.97 0.92 -0.58
N ILE A 58 22.19 2.02 0.13
CA ILE A 58 21.93 2.11 1.58
C ILE A 58 20.45 1.87 1.87
N LEU A 59 19.56 2.50 1.12
CA LEU A 59 18.12 2.37 1.31
C LEU A 59 17.65 0.92 1.08
N PHE A 60 18.17 0.27 0.04
CA PHE A 60 17.92 -1.15 -0.21
C PHE A 60 18.47 -2.04 0.90
N LEU A 61 19.69 -1.80 1.39
CA LEU A 61 20.26 -2.55 2.51
C LEU A 61 19.44 -2.41 3.78
N LEU A 62 18.94 -1.22 4.09
CA LEU A 62 18.06 -0.99 5.25
C LEU A 62 16.76 -1.79 5.12
N LEU A 63 16.16 -1.85 3.93
CA LEU A 63 14.97 -2.67 3.68
C LEU A 63 15.26 -4.16 3.86
N VAL A 64 16.35 -4.66 3.29
CA VAL A 64 16.78 -6.07 3.46
C VAL A 64 17.02 -6.39 4.94
N MET A 65 17.75 -5.52 5.65
CA MET A 65 18.00 -5.67 7.08
C MET A 65 16.69 -5.69 7.88
N ALA A 66 15.76 -4.78 7.59
CA ALA A 66 14.45 -4.75 8.24
C ALA A 66 13.69 -6.06 8.03
N VAL A 67 13.66 -6.59 6.81
CA VAL A 67 13.02 -7.89 6.51
C VAL A 67 13.67 -9.03 7.30
N LEU A 68 15.00 -9.08 7.36
CA LEU A 68 15.71 -10.09 8.13
C LEU A 68 15.43 -10.01 9.64
N LEU A 69 15.41 -8.79 10.19
CA LEU A 69 15.11 -8.56 11.61
C LEU A 69 13.67 -8.91 11.94
N VAL A 70 12.71 -8.46 11.13
CA VAL A 70 11.29 -8.79 11.30
C VAL A 70 11.08 -10.29 11.16
N GLY A 71 11.66 -10.94 10.13
CA GLY A 71 11.59 -12.38 9.96
C GLY A 71 12.12 -13.13 11.18
N ARG A 72 13.30 -12.73 11.69
CA ARG A 72 13.90 -13.30 12.90
C ARG A 72 13.03 -13.07 14.14
N TYR A 73 12.46 -11.87 14.28
CA TYR A 73 11.56 -11.51 15.37
C TYR A 73 10.29 -12.38 15.35
N LEU A 74 9.61 -12.43 14.21
CA LEU A 74 8.42 -13.26 14.03
C LEU A 74 8.74 -14.73 14.30
N HIS A 75 9.87 -15.26 13.81
CA HIS A 75 10.30 -16.63 14.08
C HIS A 75 10.54 -16.91 15.56
N ARG A 76 11.07 -15.94 16.32
CA ARG A 76 11.27 -16.05 17.77
C ARG A 76 9.96 -16.13 18.53
N HIS A 77 8.92 -15.44 18.06
CA HIS A 77 7.62 -15.37 18.72
C HIS A 77 6.60 -16.43 18.25
N LYS A 78 6.99 -17.41 17.43
CA LYS A 78 6.11 -18.53 17.00
C LYS A 78 5.82 -19.58 18.10
N GLY A 79 6.18 -19.31 19.36
CA GLY A 79 6.07 -20.26 20.46
C GLY A 79 4.86 -20.07 21.38
N GLU A 80 4.15 -18.94 21.28
CA GLU A 80 3.06 -18.65 22.21
C GLU A 80 1.74 -19.15 21.65
N TYR A 81 1.42 -20.41 21.97
CA TYR A 81 0.10 -20.95 21.74
C TYR A 81 -0.79 -20.54 22.90
N VAL A 82 -1.75 -19.66 22.62
CA VAL A 82 -2.85 -19.40 23.56
C VAL A 82 -3.79 -20.60 23.49
N THR A 83 -3.55 -21.59 24.35
CA THR A 83 -4.47 -22.71 24.55
C THR A 83 -5.62 -22.23 25.43
N GLN A 84 -6.87 -22.64 25.16
CA GLN A 84 -8.01 -22.23 25.99
C GLN A 84 -8.17 -23.06 27.29
N GLU A 85 -7.11 -23.78 27.68
CA GLU A 85 -7.13 -24.66 28.85
C GLU A 85 -7.05 -23.89 30.19
N ASP A 86 -6.52 -22.66 30.17
CA ASP A 86 -6.38 -21.79 31.36
C ASP A 86 -7.45 -20.69 31.44
N ALA A 87 -8.34 -20.59 30.45
CA ALA A 87 -9.38 -19.58 30.41
C ALA A 87 -10.32 -19.74 31.62
N GLY A 88 -10.42 -18.71 32.46
CA GLY A 88 -11.22 -18.72 33.71
C GLY A 88 -10.48 -19.21 34.94
N ALA A 89 -9.24 -19.67 34.79
CA ALA A 89 -8.35 -20.09 35.88
C ALA A 89 -7.26 -19.06 36.20
N GLU A 90 -7.29 -17.88 35.58
CA GLU A 90 -6.31 -16.79 35.73
C GLU A 90 -6.17 -16.24 37.16
N MET A 91 -7.18 -16.45 38.01
CA MET A 91 -7.20 -16.04 39.42
C MET A 91 -6.93 -17.19 40.39
N ALA A 92 -6.68 -18.40 39.90
CA ALA A 92 -6.38 -19.54 40.75
C ALA A 92 -5.01 -19.38 41.41
N PRO A 93 -4.89 -19.55 42.74
CA PRO A 93 -3.63 -19.38 43.47
C PRO A 93 -2.63 -20.53 43.25
N ASP A 94 -3.09 -21.66 42.72
CA ASP A 94 -2.33 -22.89 42.53
C ASP A 94 -2.85 -23.66 41.30
N PRO A 95 -2.02 -24.51 40.67
CA PRO A 95 -2.39 -25.23 39.46
C PRO A 95 -3.53 -26.24 39.68
N ASP A 96 -3.66 -26.81 40.87
CA ASP A 96 -4.71 -27.78 41.17
C ASP A 96 -6.08 -27.10 41.22
N THR A 97 -6.15 -25.91 41.83
CA THR A 97 -7.33 -25.03 41.80
C THR A 97 -7.61 -24.51 40.39
N ALA A 98 -6.57 -24.23 39.60
CA ALA A 98 -6.70 -23.75 38.22
C ALA A 98 -7.45 -24.78 37.35
N VAL A 99 -7.14 -26.07 37.48
CA VAL A 99 -7.81 -27.15 36.75
C VAL A 99 -9.31 -27.24 37.07
N VAL A 100 -9.71 -26.95 38.31
CA VAL A 100 -11.12 -26.98 38.74
C VAL A 100 -11.88 -25.72 38.29
N GLN A 101 -11.20 -24.57 38.28
CA GLN A 101 -11.80 -23.27 37.94
C GLN A 101 -11.80 -22.95 36.44
N GLY A 102 -11.08 -23.72 35.61
CA GLY A 102 -11.07 -23.56 34.16
C GLY A 102 -12.47 -23.66 33.54
N THR A 103 -12.74 -22.80 32.55
CA THR A 103 -13.99 -22.81 31.76
C THR A 103 -14.11 -24.04 30.87
N THR A 104 -12.98 -24.61 30.46
CA THR A 104 -12.88 -25.77 29.58
C THR A 104 -12.10 -26.87 30.31
N GLY A 105 -12.60 -28.11 30.31
CA GLY A 105 -11.94 -29.25 30.99
C GLY A 105 -12.92 -30.18 31.72
N HIS A 106 -12.39 -31.24 32.34
CA HIS A 106 -13.20 -32.15 33.13
C HIS A 106 -13.43 -31.56 34.53
N HIS A 107 -14.64 -31.04 34.78
CA HIS A 107 -15.02 -30.54 36.11
C HIS A 107 -15.28 -31.74 37.04
N VAL A 108 -14.26 -32.16 37.79
CA VAL A 108 -14.33 -33.25 38.78
C VAL A 108 -14.44 -32.64 40.18
N GLU A 109 -15.32 -33.18 41.02
CA GLU A 109 -15.36 -32.78 42.43
C GLU A 109 -14.08 -33.20 43.18
N PRO A 110 -13.46 -32.30 43.98
CA PRO A 110 -12.27 -32.63 44.73
C PRO A 110 -12.60 -33.63 45.86
N LYS A 111 -11.84 -34.73 45.92
CA LYS A 111 -11.93 -35.67 47.04
C LYS A 111 -11.33 -35.04 48.28
N LYS A 112 -12.13 -34.92 49.35
CA LYS A 112 -11.67 -34.48 50.67
C LYS A 112 -11.21 -35.69 51.48
N GLU A 113 -9.95 -35.70 51.87
CA GLU A 113 -9.43 -36.63 52.87
C GLU A 113 -9.52 -36.00 54.27
N TRP A 114 -9.98 -36.79 55.23
CA TRP A 114 -10.09 -36.40 56.63
C TRP A 114 -8.93 -37.04 57.39
N PHE A 115 -8.01 -36.23 57.87
CA PHE A 115 -6.97 -36.69 58.78
C PHE A 115 -7.57 -36.82 60.19
N ILE A 116 -7.48 -38.02 60.73
CA ILE A 116 -7.78 -38.36 62.13
C ILE A 116 -6.55 -38.14 63.00
#